data_AF-A0A961I1M4-F1
#
_entry.id   AF-A0A961I1M4-F1
#
_cell.length_a   1.000
_cell.length_b   1.000
_cell.length_c   1.000
_cell.angle_alpha   90.00
_cell.angle_beta   90.00
_cell.angle_gamma   90.00
#
_symmetry.space_group_name_H-M   'P 1'
#
loop_
_entity.id
_entity.type
_entity.pdbx_description
1 polymer ?
#
loop_
_entity_poly.entity_id
_entity_poly.type
_entity_poly.pdbx_seq_one_letter_code
_entity_poly.pdbx_strand_id
1 'polypeptide(L)'
;MTGRSIHVAVSLLALAGLALACARIVAGHVEPVALGELAAGYMRLSPEELTVPNVVTGILLAYRSFDTLGEVAVLFMVAASLGPLLQPMDGAPAPRPVRPMPTASEIVESGHHLLMP
;
A
#
# COMPACT_ATOMS: atom_id res chain seq x y z
N MET A 1 8.72 19.12 36.14
CA MET A 1 7.58 18.21 35.91
C MET A 1 6.49 18.82 35.03
N THR A 2 6.48 20.14 34.81
CA THR A 2 5.45 20.87 34.05
C THR A 2 5.53 20.69 32.52
N GLY A 3 6.74 20.59 31.94
CA GLY A 3 6.92 20.49 30.47
C GLY A 3 6.33 19.22 29.85
N ARG A 4 6.60 18.04 30.44
CA ARG A 4 6.05 16.76 29.95
C ARG A 4 4.51 16.73 30.01
N SER A 5 3.92 17.28 31.07
CA SER A 5 2.46 17.35 31.21
C SER A 5 1.83 18.29 30.18
N ILE A 6 2.49 19.39 29.82
CA ILE A 6 2.04 20.30 28.75
C ILE A 6 2.07 19.60 27.39
N HIS A 7 3.15 18.92 27.03
CA HIS A 7 3.23 18.20 25.74
C HIS A 7 2.20 17.07 25.65
N VAL A 8 1.95 16.35 26.74
CA VAL A 8 0.90 15.33 26.80
C VAL A 8 -0.48 15.96 26.63
N ALA A 9 -0.77 17.06 27.33
CA ALA A 9 -2.05 17.76 27.20
C ALA A 9 -2.29 18.30 25.77
N VAL A 10 -1.28 18.89 25.15
CA VAL A 10 -1.35 19.36 23.75
C VAL A 10 -1.54 18.20 22.78
N SER A 11 -0.82 17.08 22.98
CA SER A 11 -0.97 15.89 22.13
C SER A 11 -2.35 15.26 22.25
N LEU A 12 -2.91 15.19 23.48
CA LEU A 12 -4.26 14.69 23.72
C LEU A 12 -5.33 15.61 23.10
N LEU A 13 -5.15 16.92 23.20
CA LEU A 13 -6.06 17.88 22.58
C LEU A 13 -6.02 17.79 21.05
N ALA A 14 -4.83 17.66 20.47
CA ALA A 14 -4.66 17.47 19.02
C ALA A 14 -5.30 16.16 18.57
N LEU A 15 -5.12 15.07 19.31
CA LEU A 15 -5.73 13.77 19.01
C LEU A 15 -7.25 13.83 19.12
N ALA A 16 -7.78 14.50 20.15
CA ALA A 16 -9.21 14.69 20.33
C ALA A 16 -9.81 15.56 19.20
N GLY A 17 -9.10 16.61 18.78
CA GLY A 17 -9.48 17.45 17.65
C GLY A 17 -9.51 16.68 16.33
N LEU A 18 -8.48 15.87 16.06
CA LEU A 18 -8.43 15.01 14.87
C LEU A 18 -9.55 13.96 14.91
N ALA A 19 -9.76 13.30 16.05
CA ALA A 19 -10.82 12.32 16.23
C ALA A 19 -12.21 12.94 15.99
N LEU A 20 -12.44 14.17 16.50
CA LEU A 20 -13.68 14.89 16.25
C LEU A 20 -13.83 15.25 14.77
N ALA A 21 -12.77 15.73 14.12
CA ALA A 21 -12.81 16.04 12.69
C ALA A 21 -13.17 14.80 11.86
N CYS A 22 -12.52 13.66 12.13
CA CYS A 22 -12.85 12.38 11.51
C CYS A 22 -14.30 11.96 11.81
N ALA A 23 -14.75 12.05 13.06
CA ALA A 23 -16.11 11.71 13.45
C ALA A 23 -17.16 12.57 12.72
N ARG A 24 -16.87 13.86 12.50
CA ARG A 24 -17.75 14.76 11.75
C ARG A 24 -17.83 14.39 10.27
N ILE A 25 -16.72 13.99 9.66
CA ILE A 25 -16.69 13.50 8.28
C ILE A 25 -17.53 12.23 8.16
N VAL A 26 -17.32 11.26 9.06
CA VAL A 26 -18.05 9.99 9.04
C VAL A 26 -19.54 10.20 9.31
N ALA A 27 -19.90 11.01 10.30
CA ALA A 27 -21.30 11.29 10.63
C ALA A 27 -22.04 12.08 9.53
N GLY A 28 -21.31 12.84 8.70
CA GLY A 28 -21.85 13.54 7.54
C GLY A 28 -21.81 12.74 6.25
N HIS A 29 -21.25 11.53 6.26
CA HIS A 29 -21.11 10.70 5.07
C HIS A 29 -22.47 10.13 4.65
N VAL A 30 -22.85 10.38 3.40
CA VAL A 30 -24.05 9.82 2.78
C VAL A 30 -23.59 8.91 1.66
N GLU A 31 -23.98 7.63 1.73
CA GLU A 31 -23.55 6.68 0.73
C GLU A 31 -24.19 7.00 -0.63
N PRO A 32 -23.39 7.16 -1.70
CA PRO A 32 -23.93 7.43 -3.02
C PRO A 32 -24.77 6.25 -3.52
N VAL A 33 -26.05 6.49 -3.77
CA VAL A 33 -26.98 5.49 -4.34
C VAL A 33 -26.74 5.29 -5.84
N ALA A 34 -26.07 6.24 -6.49
CA ALA A 34 -25.74 6.21 -7.90
C ALA A 34 -24.26 6.57 -8.12
N LEU A 35 -23.75 6.22 -9.30
CA LEU A 35 -22.41 6.61 -9.72
C LEU A 35 -22.29 8.14 -9.73
N GLY A 36 -21.22 8.66 -9.13
CA GLY A 36 -20.84 10.05 -9.30
C GLY A 36 -20.55 10.35 -10.77
N GLU A 37 -20.65 11.62 -11.16
CA GLU A 37 -20.53 12.07 -12.55
C GLU A 37 -19.25 11.55 -13.24
N LEU A 38 -18.11 11.60 -12.54
CA LEU A 38 -16.84 11.10 -13.05
C LEU A 38 -16.86 9.58 -13.31
N ALA A 39 -17.41 8.81 -12.37
CA ALA A 39 -17.49 7.35 -12.51
C ALA A 39 -18.46 6.96 -13.63
N ALA A 40 -19.59 7.66 -13.75
CA ALA A 40 -20.51 7.51 -14.86
C ALA A 40 -19.85 7.88 -16.21
N GLY A 41 -18.99 8.91 -16.22
CA GLY A 41 -18.16 9.27 -17.35
C GLY A 41 -17.23 8.14 -17.78
N TYR A 42 -16.46 7.56 -16.86
CA TYR A 42 -15.59 6.43 -17.17
C TYR A 42 -16.35 5.19 -17.66
N MET A 43 -17.51 4.88 -17.08
CA MET A 43 -18.34 3.74 -17.52
C MET A 43 -18.84 3.89 -18.95
N ARG A 44 -19.11 5.14 -19.40
CA ARG A 44 -19.57 5.42 -20.76
C ARG A 44 -18.40 5.52 -21.75
N LEU A 45 -17.38 6.30 -21.41
CA LEU A 45 -16.27 6.61 -22.31
C LEU A 45 -15.27 5.47 -22.42
N SER A 46 -15.01 4.72 -21.35
CA SER A 46 -13.98 3.67 -21.38
C SER A 46 -14.28 2.60 -22.43
N PRO A 47 -15.51 2.04 -22.57
CA PRO A 47 -15.78 1.08 -23.64
C PRO A 47 -15.76 1.67 -25.06
N GLU A 48 -16.03 2.97 -25.20
CA GLU A 48 -16.04 3.68 -26.49
C GLU A 48 -14.62 4.03 -26.97
N GLU A 49 -13.76 4.50 -26.05
CA GLU A 49 -12.42 5.00 -26.35
C GLU A 49 -11.32 3.96 -26.14
N LEU A 50 -11.50 3.07 -25.17
CA LEU A 50 -10.50 2.08 -24.77
C LEU A 50 -11.05 0.68 -25.09
N THR A 51 -10.47 0.01 -26.09
CA THR A 51 -10.87 -1.34 -26.52
C THR A 51 -10.44 -2.43 -25.50
N VAL A 52 -10.73 -2.21 -24.22
CA VAL A 52 -10.33 -3.04 -23.09
C VAL A 52 -11.59 -3.40 -22.30
N PRO A 53 -11.86 -4.69 -22.05
CA PRO A 53 -13.10 -5.11 -21.41
C PRO A 53 -13.18 -4.74 -19.92
N ASN A 54 -12.04 -4.55 -19.27
CA ASN A 54 -11.97 -4.15 -17.86
C ASN A 54 -11.78 -2.64 -17.76
N VAL A 55 -12.85 -1.93 -17.39
CA VAL A 55 -12.83 -0.47 -17.27
C VAL A 55 -11.85 0.01 -16.21
N VAL A 56 -11.67 -0.72 -15.09
CA VAL A 56 -10.71 -0.31 -14.06
C VAL A 56 -9.28 -0.36 -14.62
N THR A 57 -8.93 -1.44 -15.30
CA THR A 57 -7.63 -1.55 -15.98
C THR A 57 -7.48 -0.47 -17.05
N GLY A 58 -8.53 -0.19 -17.84
CA GLY A 58 -8.55 0.89 -18.83
C GLY A 58 -8.27 2.26 -18.20
N ILE A 59 -8.97 2.60 -17.11
CA ILE A 59 -8.76 3.85 -16.36
C ILE A 59 -7.31 3.94 -15.87
N LEU A 60 -6.82 2.90 -15.19
CA LEU A 60 -5.48 2.87 -14.62
C LEU A 60 -4.39 3.03 -15.69
N LEU A 61 -4.57 2.44 -16.87
CA LEU A 61 -3.57 2.49 -17.94
C LEU A 61 -3.69 3.69 -18.89
N ALA A 62 -4.88 4.28 -19.05
CA ALA A 62 -5.11 5.33 -20.04
C ALA A 62 -5.40 6.70 -19.43
N TYR A 63 -6.36 6.79 -18.50
CA TYR A 63 -6.77 8.08 -17.91
C TYR A 63 -5.93 8.46 -16.68
N ARG A 64 -5.46 7.47 -15.93
CA ARG A 64 -4.75 7.64 -14.65
C ARG A 64 -3.37 6.96 -14.65
N SER A 65 -2.77 6.86 -15.84
CA SER A 65 -1.48 6.20 -16.08
C SER A 65 -0.35 6.80 -15.27
N PHE A 66 -0.35 8.12 -15.07
CA PHE A 66 0.71 8.79 -14.30
C PHE A 66 0.71 8.39 -12.81
N ASP A 67 -0.46 8.11 -12.23
CA ASP A 67 -0.57 7.65 -10.83
C ASP A 67 0.03 6.24 -10.70
N THR A 68 -0.33 5.33 -11.63
CA THR A 68 0.23 3.97 -11.66
C THR A 68 1.73 3.96 -11.99
N LEU A 69 2.20 4.85 -12.85
CA LEU A 69 3.63 5.03 -13.11
C LEU A 69 4.36 5.49 -11.85
N GLY A 70 3.73 6.38 -11.07
CA GLY A 70 4.21 6.82 -9.77
C GLY A 70 4.33 5.67 -8.77
N GLU A 71 3.29 4.84 -8.64
CA GLU A 71 3.32 3.65 -7.77
C GLU A 71 4.43 2.68 -8.17
N VAL A 72 4.56 2.38 -9.46
CA VAL A 72 5.63 1.51 -9.99
C VAL A 72 7.01 2.12 -9.74
N ALA A 73 7.18 3.43 -9.91
CA ALA A 73 8.42 4.12 -9.63
C ALA A 73 8.80 4.07 -8.14
N VAL A 74 7.82 4.20 -7.22
CA VAL A 74 8.03 4.04 -5.78
C VAL A 74 8.47 2.62 -5.46
N LEU A 75 7.77 1.60 -5.95
CA LEU A 75 8.14 0.20 -5.74
C LEU A 75 9.54 -0.10 -6.30
N PHE A 76 9.86 0.41 -7.49
CA PHE A 76 11.19 0.29 -8.08
C PHE A 76 12.26 0.95 -7.21
N MET A 77 12.01 2.16 -6.72
CA MET A 77 12.95 2.87 -5.84
C MET A 77 13.19 2.11 -4.53
N VAL A 78 12.14 1.54 -3.94
CA VAL A 78 12.25 0.69 -2.73
C VAL A 78 13.09 -0.55 -3.04
N ALA A 79 12.79 -1.26 -4.13
CA ALA A 79 13.54 -2.45 -4.51
C ALA A 79 15.02 -2.14 -4.82
N ALA A 80 15.28 -1.06 -5.57
CA ALA A 80 16.61 -0.63 -5.96
C ALA A 80 17.46 -0.14 -4.78
N SER A 81 16.84 0.51 -3.79
CA SER A 81 17.54 0.98 -2.59
C SER A 81 17.81 -0.14 -1.57
N LEU A 82 16.96 -1.17 -1.52
CA LEU A 82 17.13 -2.27 -0.59
C LEU A 82 18.38 -3.13 -0.89
N GLY A 83 18.73 -3.30 -2.17
CA GLY A 83 19.93 -4.05 -2.59
C GLY A 83 21.22 -3.59 -1.90
N PRO A 84 21.67 -2.34 -2.08
CA PRO A 84 22.86 -1.82 -1.39
C PRO A 84 22.68 -1.72 0.12
N LEU A 85 21.46 -1.45 0.62
CA LEU A 85 21.19 -1.33 2.05
C LEU A 85 21.41 -2.66 2.80
N LEU A 86 21.13 -3.79 2.17
CA LEU A 86 21.31 -5.12 2.75
C LEU A 86 22.73 -5.69 2.56
N GLN A 87 23.66 -4.92 1.98
CA GLN A 87 25.04 -5.37 1.87
C GLN A 87 25.66 -5.49 3.28
N PRO A 88 26.43 -6.56 3.55
CA PRO A 88 27.20 -6.66 4.78
C PRO A 88 28.13 -5.46 4.91
N MET A 89 28.11 -4.79 6.07
CA MET A 89 29.04 -3.70 6.35
C MET A 89 30.47 -4.26 6.41
N ASP A 90 31.43 -3.55 5.83
CA ASP A 90 32.84 -3.90 5.95
C ASP A 90 33.24 -3.93 7.44
N GLY A 91 33.81 -5.05 7.89
CA GLY A 91 34.16 -5.28 9.30
C GLY A 91 33.01 -5.74 10.19
N ALA A 92 31.84 -6.06 9.63
CA ALA A 92 30.78 -6.72 10.38
C ALA A 92 31.29 -8.06 10.95
N PRO A 93 30.89 -8.43 12.18
CA PRO A 93 31.22 -9.73 12.76
C PRO A 93 30.80 -10.85 11.80
N ALA A 94 31.62 -11.90 11.69
CA ALA A 94 31.30 -13.05 10.88
C ALA A 94 29.87 -13.53 11.21
N PRO A 95 29.02 -13.77 10.20
CA PRO A 95 27.64 -14.17 10.43
C PRO A 95 27.61 -15.41 11.32
N ARG A 96 26.73 -15.38 12.34
CA ARG A 96 26.57 -16.50 13.27
C ARG A 96 26.25 -17.75 12.45
N PRO A 97 26.85 -18.92 12.74
CA PRO A 97 26.57 -20.15 12.00
C PRO A 97 25.06 -20.36 11.93
N VAL A 98 24.54 -20.29 10.71
CA VAL A 98 23.11 -20.46 10.43
C VAL A 98 22.79 -21.91 10.78
N ARG A 99 21.83 -22.12 11.70
CA ARG A 99 21.33 -23.47 11.95
C ARG A 99 20.83 -24.03 10.61
N PRO A 100 21.14 -25.29 10.27
CA PRO A 100 20.56 -25.92 9.09
C PRO A 100 19.05 -25.73 9.15
N MET A 101 18.48 -25.17 8.07
CA MET A 101 17.04 -24.98 8.01
C MET A 101 16.38 -26.37 8.14
N PRO A 102 15.34 -26.50 8.98
CA PRO A 102 14.56 -27.72 9.04
C PRO A 102 14.02 -28.04 7.65
N THR A 103 13.91 -29.33 7.31
CA THR A 103 13.17 -29.76 6.14
C THR A 103 11.77 -29.16 6.18
N ALA A 104 11.29 -28.65 5.04
CA ALA A 104 9.93 -28.16 4.94
C ALA A 104 8.93 -29.27 5.33
N SER A 105 7.76 -28.89 5.83
CA SER A 105 6.71 -29.87 6.06
C SER A 105 6.18 -30.39 4.71
N GLU A 106 5.68 -31.62 4.69
CA GLU A 106 5.09 -32.23 3.49
C GLU A 106 3.98 -31.36 2.88
N ILE A 107 3.23 -30.62 3.72
CA ILE A 107 2.20 -29.67 3.30
C ILE A 107 2.83 -28.49 2.53
N VAL A 108 3.93 -27.94 3.03
CA VAL A 108 4.62 -26.82 2.37
C VAL A 108 5.30 -27.29 1.08
N GLU A 109 5.90 -28.47 1.08
CA GLU A 109 6.59 -29.04 -0.08
C GLU A 109 5.60 -29.44 -1.19
N SER A 110 4.53 -30.16 -0.84
CA SER A 110 3.45 -30.51 -1.79
C SER A 110 2.69 -29.27 -2.27
N GLY A 111 2.44 -28.32 -1.36
CA GLY A 111 1.83 -27.03 -1.70
C GLY A 111 2.70 -26.22 -2.67
N HIS A 112 4.02 -26.21 -2.48
CA HIS A 112 4.95 -25.56 -3.40
C HIS A 112 4.91 -26.21 -4.79
N HIS A 113 4.97 -27.53 -4.87
CA HIS A 113 4.88 -28.26 -6.14
C HIS A 113 3.57 -28.04 -6.89
N LEU A 114 2.47 -27.78 -6.17
CA LEU A 114 1.17 -27.52 -6.79
C LEU A 114 0.97 -26.05 -7.19
N LEU A 115 1.43 -25.11 -6.34
CA LEU A 115 1.19 -23.66 -6.51
C LEU A 115 2.24 -22.97 -7.38
N MET A 116 3.42 -23.56 -7.51
CA MET A 116 4.55 -23.04 -8.29
C MET A 116 4.97 -24.09 -9.33
N PRO A 117 4.15 -24.31 -10.38
CA PRO A 117 4.44 -25.29 -11.42
C PRO A 117 5.65 -24.94 -12.28
#